data_AF-A0ABD0V0L3-F1
#
_entry.id   AF-A0ABD0V0L3-F1
#
_cell.length_a   1.000
_cell.length_b   1.000
_cell.length_c   1.000
_cell.angle_alpha   90.00
_cell.angle_beta   90.00
_cell.angle_gamma   90.00
#
_symmetry.space_group_name_H-M   'P 1'
#
loop_
_entity.id
_entity.type
_entity.pdbx_description
1 polymer ?
#
loop_
_entity_poly.entity_id
_entity_poly.type
_entity_poly.pdbx_seq_one_letter_code
_entity_poly.pdbx_strand_id
1 'polypeptide(L)'
;MAGLEERVRLVAWAPQQEVLRHRAVGCFITHSGWNSTLESAAAGVPMVCWPWAWDQLVNSRLVGEVWKVGLDMKDVCKREMVESMVREVMEVEKAEELRRRATEMAVEIGRSVGEGGDARLNFERFLRDILSLSLCSPIAL
;
A
#
# COMPACT_ATOMS: atom_id res chain seq x y z
N MET A 1 16.81 -24.27 -14.93
CA MET A 1 15.96 -24.02 -13.75
C MET A 1 16.69 -24.20 -12.42
N ALA A 2 17.84 -24.90 -12.38
CA ALA A 2 18.72 -24.91 -11.21
C ALA A 2 19.06 -23.47 -10.77
N GLY A 3 18.83 -23.17 -9.48
CA GLY A 3 19.07 -21.85 -8.85
C GLY A 3 17.85 -20.91 -8.78
N LEU A 4 16.77 -21.18 -9.54
CA LEU A 4 15.53 -20.38 -9.43
C LEU A 4 14.74 -20.74 -8.16
N GLU A 5 14.75 -22.03 -7.79
CA GLU A 5 14.02 -22.58 -6.64
C GLU A 5 14.53 -22.03 -5.29
N GLU A 6 15.78 -21.56 -5.22
CA GLU A 6 16.34 -20.90 -4.05
C GLU A 6 15.95 -19.42 -3.92
N ARG A 7 15.44 -18.81 -5.00
CA ARG A 7 15.16 -17.36 -5.09
C ARG A 7 13.69 -17.04 -5.33
N VAL A 8 12.90 -18.02 -5.76
CA VAL A 8 11.49 -17.86 -6.12
C VAL A 8 10.67 -18.88 -5.36
N ARG A 9 9.67 -18.39 -4.63
CA ARG A 9 8.66 -19.22 -4.00
C ARG A 9 7.29 -18.86 -4.57
N LEU A 10 6.69 -19.82 -5.27
CA LEU A 10 5.33 -19.71 -5.78
C LEU A 10 4.38 -20.39 -4.80
N VAL A 11 3.37 -19.66 -4.35
CA VAL A 11 2.33 -20.14 -3.44
C VAL A 11 0.98 -19.65 -3.92
N ALA A 12 -0.08 -20.43 -3.66
CA ALA A 12 -1.45 -20.00 -3.97
C ALA A 12 -1.89 -18.82 -3.10
N TRP A 13 -1.34 -18.73 -1.88
CA TRP A 13 -1.61 -17.65 -0.94
C TRP A 13 -0.41 -17.44 -0.03
N ALA A 14 -0.13 -16.18 0.33
CA ALA A 14 0.90 -15.79 1.27
C ALA A 14 0.30 -14.86 2.34
N PRO A 15 0.83 -14.87 3.57
CA PRO A 15 0.43 -13.91 4.61
C PRO A 15 0.97 -12.51 4.27
N GLN A 16 0.31 -11.82 3.32
CA GLN A 16 0.82 -10.61 2.68
C GLN A 16 1.23 -9.52 3.67
N GLN A 17 0.45 -9.29 4.72
CA GLN A 17 0.78 -8.30 5.75
C GLN A 17 2.08 -8.63 6.49
N GLU A 18 2.33 -9.91 6.80
CA GLU A 18 3.56 -10.36 7.45
C GLU A 18 4.76 -10.26 6.49
N VAL A 19 4.55 -10.60 5.21
CA VAL A 19 5.57 -10.45 4.16
C VAL A 19 5.95 -8.99 4.00
N LEU A 20 4.99 -8.08 3.84
CA LEU A 20 5.25 -6.64 3.66
C LEU A 20 5.93 -5.99 4.87
N ARG A 21 5.65 -6.47 6.09
CA ARG A 21 6.31 -6.00 7.31
C ARG A 21 7.72 -6.58 7.50
N HIS A 22 8.11 -7.57 6.71
CA HIS A 22 9.41 -8.20 6.85
C HIS A 22 10.52 -7.29 6.29
N ARG A 23 11.55 -7.01 7.11
CA ARG A 23 12.66 -6.09 6.79
C ARG A 23 13.42 -6.37 5.49
N ALA A 24 13.32 -7.60 4.96
CA ALA A 24 13.98 -8.00 3.73
C ALA A 24 13.19 -7.62 2.45
N VAL A 25 11.95 -7.16 2.59
CA VAL A 25 11.14 -6.71 1.45
C VAL A 25 11.51 -5.27 1.11
N GLY A 26 12.01 -5.07 -0.11
CA GLY A 26 12.39 -3.75 -0.63
C GLY A 26 11.42 -3.19 -1.68
N CYS A 27 10.57 -4.02 -2.27
CA CYS A 27 9.64 -3.64 -3.34
C CYS A 27 8.43 -4.58 -3.34
N PHE A 28 7.25 -4.01 -3.62
CA PHE A 28 6.03 -4.77 -3.83
C PHE A 28 5.48 -4.53 -5.25
N ILE A 29 5.48 -5.58 -6.07
CA ILE A 29 4.76 -5.56 -7.35
C ILE A 29 3.30 -5.89 -7.06
N THR A 30 2.39 -4.97 -7.37
CA THR A 30 0.99 -5.05 -6.97
C THR A 30 0.06 -4.68 -8.11
N HIS A 31 -1.13 -5.26 -8.12
CA HIS A 31 -2.21 -4.88 -9.02
C HIS A 31 -2.94 -3.59 -8.59
N SER A 32 -2.48 -2.91 -7.53
CA SER A 32 -3.06 -1.66 -7.01
C SER A 32 -4.49 -1.77 -6.46
N GLY A 33 -4.89 -2.96 -6.00
CA GLY A 33 -6.10 -3.10 -5.17
C GLY A 33 -5.94 -2.33 -3.85
N TRP A 34 -6.98 -1.59 -3.45
CA TRP A 34 -6.88 -0.60 -2.37
C TRP A 34 -6.34 -1.15 -1.03
N ASN A 35 -6.78 -2.36 -0.63
CA ASN A 35 -6.28 -2.99 0.60
C ASN A 35 -4.77 -3.24 0.54
N SER A 36 -4.28 -3.81 -0.57
CA SER A 36 -2.85 -4.09 -0.75
C SER A 36 -2.02 -2.82 -0.86
N THR A 37 -2.57 -1.77 -1.47
CA THR A 37 -1.95 -0.44 -1.52
C THR A 37 -1.80 0.15 -0.12
N LEU A 38 -2.84 0.10 0.72
CA LEU A 38 -2.78 0.57 2.11
C LEU A 38 -1.82 -0.24 2.98
N GLU A 39 -1.80 -1.57 2.82
CA GLU A 39 -0.85 -2.44 3.52
C GLU A 39 0.61 -2.10 3.18
N SER A 40 0.91 -1.87 1.90
CA SER A 40 2.24 -1.46 1.45
C SER A 40 2.62 -0.07 1.97
N ALA A 41 1.69 0.88 1.91
CA ALA A 41 1.90 2.24 2.40
C ALA A 41 2.16 2.27 3.91
N ALA A 42 1.37 1.52 4.69
CA ALA A 42 1.55 1.40 6.14
C ALA A 42 2.84 0.65 6.52
N ALA A 43 3.30 -0.28 5.68
CA ALA A 43 4.58 -0.98 5.87
C ALA A 43 5.79 -0.17 5.38
N GLY A 44 5.58 0.95 4.69
CA GLY A 44 6.66 1.76 4.12
C GLY A 44 7.38 1.09 2.95
N VAL A 45 6.69 0.20 2.23
CA VAL A 45 7.25 -0.55 1.10
C VAL A 45 6.90 0.15 -0.22
N PRO A 46 7.88 0.57 -1.02
CA PRO A 46 7.64 1.12 -2.35
C PRO A 46 7.00 0.11 -3.31
N MET A 47 6.20 0.62 -4.24
CA MET A 47 5.38 -0.20 -5.13
C MET A 47 5.80 -0.12 -6.61
N VAL A 48 5.68 -1.24 -7.32
CA VAL A 48 5.53 -1.26 -8.79
C VAL A 48 4.09 -1.67 -9.06
N CYS A 49 3.30 -0.74 -9.54
CA CYS A 49 1.88 -0.92 -9.77
C CYS A 49 1.63 -1.44 -11.18
N TRP A 50 0.95 -2.58 -11.29
CA TRP A 50 0.49 -3.18 -12.53
C TRP A 50 -1.03 -3.40 -12.50
N PRO A 51 -1.82 -2.33 -12.64
CA PRO A 51 -3.27 -2.41 -12.51
C PRO A 51 -3.89 -3.22 -13.65
N TRP A 52 -5.05 -3.83 -13.38
CA TRP A 52 -5.85 -4.50 -14.41
C TRP A 52 -7.20 -3.79 -14.59
N ALA A 53 -7.99 -3.64 -13.51
CA ALA A 53 -9.39 -3.23 -13.65
C ALA A 53 -9.90 -2.33 -12.51
N TRP A 54 -11.06 -1.72 -12.73
CA TRP A 54 -11.79 -0.90 -11.75
C TRP A 54 -10.98 0.30 -11.26
N ASP A 55 -10.97 0.50 -9.95
CA ASP A 55 -10.26 1.58 -9.26
C ASP A 55 -8.74 1.38 -9.26
N GLN A 56 -8.22 0.20 -9.63
CA GLN A 56 -6.78 -0.09 -9.64
C GLN A 56 -5.99 0.89 -10.52
N LEU A 57 -6.56 1.31 -11.65
CA LEU A 57 -5.96 2.30 -12.57
C LEU A 57 -5.79 3.66 -11.87
N VAL A 58 -6.79 4.07 -11.09
CA VAL A 58 -6.77 5.33 -10.33
C VAL A 58 -5.81 5.21 -9.15
N ASN A 59 -5.83 4.10 -8.43
CA ASN A 59 -4.94 3.83 -7.30
C ASN A 59 -3.48 3.80 -7.75
N SER A 60 -3.18 3.16 -8.89
CA SER A 60 -1.84 3.13 -9.49
C SER A 60 -1.31 4.54 -9.76
N ARG A 61 -2.16 5.39 -10.37
CA ARG A 61 -1.82 6.78 -10.63
C ARG A 61 -1.66 7.61 -9.36
N LEU A 62 -2.47 7.37 -8.33
CA LEU A 62 -2.33 8.00 -7.02
C LEU A 62 -0.96 7.67 -6.40
N VAL A 63 -0.57 6.39 -6.41
CA VAL A 63 0.71 5.91 -5.90
C VAL A 63 1.89 6.56 -6.64
N GLY A 64 1.84 6.59 -7.97
CA GLY A 64 2.94 7.08 -8.80
C GLY A 64 3.05 8.61 -8.86
N GLU A 65 1.94 9.31 -9.08
CA GLU A 65 1.95 10.74 -9.41
C GLU A 65 1.75 11.65 -8.19
N VAL A 66 0.92 11.22 -7.24
CA VAL A 66 0.53 12.04 -6.09
C VAL A 66 1.40 11.71 -4.89
N TRP A 67 1.38 10.45 -4.46
CA TRP A 67 2.15 10.00 -3.31
C TRP A 67 3.64 9.89 -3.63
N LYS A 68 3.96 9.55 -4.89
CA LYS A 68 5.33 9.33 -5.37
C LYS A 68 6.07 8.28 -4.54
N VAL A 69 5.37 7.22 -4.17
CA VAL A 69 5.90 6.07 -3.41
C VAL A 69 6.00 4.79 -4.27
N GLY A 70 5.78 4.91 -5.58
CA GLY A 70 5.88 3.80 -6.51
C GLY A 70 5.88 4.24 -7.96
N LEU A 71 5.84 3.25 -8.86
CA LEU A 71 5.81 3.44 -10.32
C LEU A 71 4.52 2.84 -10.89
N ASP A 72 3.94 3.50 -11.89
CA ASP A 72 2.73 3.08 -12.61
C ASP A 72 3.09 2.39 -13.94
N MET A 73 2.92 1.07 -14.00
CA MET A 73 3.15 0.25 -15.20
C MET A 73 1.89 0.24 -16.06
N LYS A 74 1.78 1.24 -16.94
CA LYS A 74 0.66 1.54 -17.85
C LYS A 74 0.48 0.52 -19.00
N ASP A 75 0.29 -0.75 -18.65
CA ASP A 75 -0.32 -1.80 -19.50
C ASP A 75 0.58 -2.70 -20.37
N VAL A 76 1.91 -2.55 -20.36
CA VAL A 76 2.81 -3.45 -21.12
C VAL A 76 3.75 -4.23 -20.19
N CYS A 77 3.32 -5.43 -19.78
CA CYS A 77 4.15 -6.35 -19.00
C CYS A 77 5.14 -7.11 -19.90
N LYS A 78 6.03 -6.36 -20.56
CA LYS A 78 7.23 -6.92 -21.18
C LYS A 78 8.27 -7.17 -20.10
N ARG A 79 9.01 -8.27 -20.23
CA ARG A 79 10.05 -8.67 -19.27
C ARG A 79 11.02 -7.52 -18.98
N GLU A 80 11.44 -6.82 -20.02
CA GLU A 80 12.42 -5.73 -19.94
C GLU A 80 11.86 -4.53 -19.17
N MET A 81 10.55 -4.26 -19.32
CA MET A 81 9.89 -3.19 -18.58
C MET A 81 9.77 -3.53 -17.10
N VAL A 82 9.37 -4.77 -16.78
CA VAL A 82 9.29 -5.25 -15.39
C VAL A 82 10.68 -5.20 -14.73
N GLU A 83 11.71 -5.69 -15.42
CA GLU A 83 13.09 -5.64 -14.91
C GLU A 83 13.53 -4.19 -14.64
N SER A 84 13.33 -3.30 -15.62
CA SER A 84 13.72 -1.89 -15.51
C SER A 84 13.04 -1.21 -14.32
N MET A 85 11.73 -1.40 -14.15
CA MET A 85 10.98 -0.79 -13.05
C MET A 85 11.37 -1.37 -11.68
N VAL A 86 11.58 -2.67 -11.58
CA VAL A 86 12.04 -3.29 -10.32
C VAL A 86 13.43 -2.78 -9.94
N ARG A 87 14.36 -2.69 -10.90
CA ARG A 87 15.69 -2.09 -10.65
C ARG A 87 15.58 -0.63 -10.23
N GLU A 88 14.68 0.12 -10.84
CA GLU A 88 14.45 1.53 -10.50
C GLU A 88 13.97 1.71 -9.05
N VAL A 89 13.17 0.78 -8.54
CA VAL A 89 12.70 0.77 -7.14
C VAL A 89 13.74 0.19 -6.17
N MET A 90 14.67 -0.64 -6.63
CA MET A 90 15.59 -1.38 -5.76
C MET A 90 17.03 -0.80 -5.68
N GLU A 91 17.64 -0.42 -6.81
CA GLU A 91 19.11 -0.31 -6.95
C GLU A 91 19.65 1.08 -7.32
N VAL A 92 18.81 2.02 -7.78
CA VAL A 92 19.27 3.31 -8.33
C VAL A 92 19.03 4.48 -7.35
N GLU A 93 19.55 5.67 -7.64
CA GLU A 93 19.33 6.90 -6.85
C GLU A 93 17.83 7.16 -6.57
N LYS A 94 16.97 6.90 -7.55
CA LYS A 94 15.51 7.01 -7.41
C LYS A 94 14.92 6.04 -6.37
N ALA A 95 15.56 4.90 -6.12
CA ALA A 95 15.15 3.94 -5.10
C ALA A 95 15.26 4.51 -3.69
N GLU A 96 16.26 5.36 -3.42
CA GLU A 96 16.41 6.02 -2.11
C GLU A 96 15.28 7.01 -1.85
N GLU A 97 14.93 7.84 -2.83
CA GLU A 97 13.83 8.80 -2.71
C GLU A 97 12.47 8.09 -2.54
N LEU A 98 12.23 7.01 -3.30
CA LEU A 98 11.00 6.20 -3.15
C LEU A 98 10.90 5.56 -1.76
N ARG A 99 11.99 4.96 -1.26
CA ARG A 99 12.05 4.40 0.10
C ARG A 99 11.86 5.45 1.18
N ARG A 100 12.48 6.63 1.02
CA ARG A 100 12.32 7.75 1.95
C ARG A 100 10.86 8.19 2.02
N ARG A 101 10.23 8.44 0.88
CA ARG A 101 8.80 8.82 0.82
C ARG A 101 7.88 7.75 1.38
N ALA A 102 8.13 6.48 1.06
CA ALA A 102 7.33 5.36 1.59
C ALA A 102 7.47 5.27 3.13
N THR A 103 8.68 5.45 3.66
CA THR A 103 8.94 5.48 5.10
C THR A 103 8.23 6.65 5.79
N GLU A 104 8.33 7.85 5.21
CA GLU A 104 7.64 9.05 5.73
C GLU A 104 6.12 8.87 5.73
N MET A 105 5.58 8.30 4.65
CA MET A 105 4.16 7.96 4.55
C MET A 105 3.74 6.95 5.62
N ALA A 106 4.52 5.90 5.86
CA ALA A 106 4.24 4.91 6.90
C ALA A 106 4.23 5.52 8.30
N VAL A 107 5.18 6.41 8.59
CA VAL A 107 5.23 7.16 9.87
C VAL A 107 3.98 8.02 10.03
N GLU A 108 3.57 8.73 8.98
CA GLU A 108 2.39 9.60 9.03
C GLU A 108 1.09 8.80 9.20
N ILE A 109 0.94 7.71 8.46
CA ILE A 109 -0.16 6.76 8.64
C ILE A 109 -0.19 6.26 10.09
N GLY A 110 0.96 5.84 10.63
CA GLY A 110 1.07 5.36 12.00
C GLY A 110 0.66 6.41 13.05
N ARG A 111 1.01 7.68 12.84
CA ARG A 111 0.57 8.79 13.70
C ARG A 111 -0.94 9.05 13.58
N SER A 112 -1.46 9.09 12.35
CA SER A 112 -2.87 9.36 12.05
C SER A 112 -3.82 8.33 12.67
N VAL A 113 -3.44 7.05 12.66
CA VAL A 113 -4.25 5.96 13.26
C VAL A 113 -3.91 5.69 14.74
N GLY A 114 -2.82 6.26 15.23
CA GLY A 114 -2.33 6.10 16.59
C GLY A 114 -3.16 6.83 17.65
N GLU A 115 -2.72 6.74 18.91
CA GLU A 115 -3.36 7.46 20.01
C GLU A 115 -3.26 8.98 19.79
N GLY A 116 -4.40 9.68 19.86
CA GLY A 116 -4.49 11.11 19.56
C GLY A 116 -4.41 11.49 18.07
N GLY A 117 -4.31 10.50 17.17
CA GLY A 117 -4.26 10.71 15.72
C GLY A 117 -5.61 11.16 15.12
N ASP A 118 -5.55 11.90 14.02
CA ASP A 118 -6.73 12.50 13.39
C ASP A 118 -7.73 11.48 12.83
N ALA A 119 -7.27 10.43 12.14
CA ALA A 119 -8.13 9.37 11.64
C ALA A 119 -8.83 8.63 12.78
N ARG A 120 -8.11 8.37 13.89
CA ARG A 120 -8.67 7.78 15.09
C ARG A 120 -9.74 8.70 15.71
N LEU A 121 -9.43 9.98 15.92
CA LEU A 121 -10.37 10.94 16.50
C LEU A 121 -11.62 11.13 15.63
N ASN A 122 -11.47 11.13 14.31
CA ASN A 122 -12.58 11.17 13.37
C ASN A 122 -13.46 9.93 13.48
N PHE A 123 -12.86 8.74 13.59
CA PHE A 123 -13.60 7.50 13.80
C PHE A 123 -14.34 7.49 15.15
N GLU A 124 -13.68 7.91 16.23
CA GLU A 124 -14.32 8.01 17.55
C GLU A 124 -15.46 9.04 17.56
N ARG A 125 -15.31 10.15 16.84
CA ARG A 125 -16.39 11.13 16.64
C ARG A 125 -17.56 10.51 15.90
N PHE A 126 -17.31 9.80 14.80
CA PHE A 126 -18.34 9.10 14.05
C PHE A 126 -19.11 8.11 14.92
N LEU A 127 -18.42 7.34 15.78
CA LEU A 127 -19.06 6.44 16.74
C LEU A 127 -19.94 7.20 17.74
N ARG A 128 -19.44 8.31 18.30
CA ARG A 128 -20.24 9.15 19.21
C ARG A 128 -21.50 9.68 18.54
N ASP A 129 -21.39 10.12 17.29
CA ASP A 129 -22.52 10.65 16.53
C ASP A 129 -23.58 9.56 16.31
N ILE A 130 -23.18 8.35 15.89
CA ILE A 130 -24.10 7.19 15.76
C ILE A 130 -24.78 6.85 17.10
N LEU A 131 -24.00 6.77 18.17
CA LEU A 131 -24.53 6.43 19.49
C LEU A 131 -25.53 7.49 19.98
N SER A 132 -25.26 8.77 19.71
CA SER A 132 -26.17 9.86 20.06
C SER A 132 -27.53 9.75 19.33
N LEU A 133 -27.53 9.29 18.07
CA LEU A 133 -28.76 9.03 17.31
C LEU A 133 -29.57 7.87 17.90
N SER A 134 -28.89 6.83 18.39
CA SER A 134 -29.55 5.66 19.00
C SER A 134 -30.19 5.97 20.36
N LEU A 135 -29.62 6.91 21.12
CA LEU A 135 -30.12 7.32 22.44
C LEU A 135 -31.25 8.37 22.37
N CYS A 136 -31.46 9.00 21.21
CA CYS A 136 -32.51 9.99 20.97
C CYS A 136 -33.82 9.41 20.41
N SER A 137 -34.00 8.08 20.44
CA SER A 137 -35.31 7.45 20.14
C SER A 137 -36.10 7.21 21.42
N PRO A 138 -37.01 8.11 21.85
CA PRO A 138 -38.18 7.66 22.58
C PRO A 138 -39.04 6.89 21.57
N ILE A 139 -39.05 5.56 21.65
CA ILE A 139 -40.18 4.81 21.11
C ILE A 139 -41.37 5.20 21.99
N ALA A 140 -42.08 6.24 21.56
CA ALA A 140 -43.43 6.50 22.01
C ALA A 140 -44.30 5.42 21.38
N LEU A 141 -44.53 4.34 22.14
CA LEU A 141 -45.68 3.46 22.00
C LEU A 141 -46.75 3.94 22.99
#